data_AF-A0A9E5WTX8-F1
#
_entry.id   AF-A0A9E5WTX8-F1
#
_cell.length_a   1.000
_cell.length_b   1.000
_cell.length_c   1.000
_cell.angle_alpha   90.00
_cell.angle_beta   90.00
_cell.angle_gamma   90.00
#
_symmetry.space_group_name_H-M   'P 1'
#
loop_
_entity.id
_entity.type
_entity.pdbx_description
1 polymer ?
#
loop_
_entity_poly.entity_id
_entity_poly.type
_entity_poly.pdbx_seq_one_letter_code
_entity_poly.pdbx_strand_id
1 'polypeptide(L)' 'MTSLLATTNMTWYLFPLALVVSLVYSASRYELPSRIIRHAISCFVRIILFMAVILALLWWLSFRL' A
#
# COMPACT_ATOMS: atom_id res chain seq x y z
N MET A 1 -4.72 -1.09 30.36
CA MET A 1 -5.52 -1.90 29.40
C MET A 1 -5.33 -1.35 27.99
N THR A 2 -4.11 -1.35 27.45
CA THR A 2 -3.78 -0.79 26.11
C THR A 2 -2.90 -1.72 25.28
N SER A 3 -2.56 -2.91 25.79
CA SER A 3 -1.55 -3.81 25.22
C SER A 3 -2.08 -4.86 24.25
N LEU A 4 -3.40 -5.07 24.14
CA LEU A 4 -3.98 -6.04 23.19
C LEU A 4 -4.11 -5.49 21.76
N LEU A 5 -4.26 -4.16 21.63
CA LEU A 5 -4.29 -3.46 20.32
C LEU A 5 -2.88 -3.07 19.85
N ALA A 6 -1.90 -3.00 20.75
CA ALA A 6 -0.51 -2.71 20.39
C ALA A 6 0.16 -3.88 19.65
N THR A 7 -0.30 -5.12 19.87
CA THR A 7 0.15 -6.34 19.18
C THR A 7 -0.66 -6.69 17.94
N THR A 8 -1.68 -5.90 17.57
CA THR A 8 -2.29 -6.07 16.23
C THR A 8 -1.27 -5.63 15.19
N ASN A 9 -0.84 -6.56 14.34
CA ASN A 9 0.10 -6.33 13.24
C ASN A 9 -0.41 -5.20 12.32
N MET A 10 -0.08 -3.94 12.64
CA MET A 10 -0.50 -2.74 11.91
C MET A 10 -0.15 -2.82 10.42
N THR A 11 0.92 -3.55 10.09
CA THR A 11 1.36 -3.82 8.73
C THR A 11 0.27 -4.45 7.87
N TRP A 12 -0.63 -5.26 8.43
CA TRP A 12 -1.72 -5.88 7.67
C TRP A 12 -2.73 -4.84 7.15
N TYR A 13 -2.92 -3.75 7.89
CA TYR A 13 -3.81 -2.66 7.49
C TYR A 13 -3.20 -1.73 6.42
N LEU A 14 -1.91 -1.84 6.11
CA LEU A 14 -1.28 -1.03 5.05
C LEU A 14 -1.86 -1.36 3.67
N PHE A 15 -2.18 -2.63 3.41
CA PHE A 15 -2.75 -3.06 2.13
C PHE A 15 -4.14 -2.46 1.86
N PRO A 16 -5.15 -2.64 2.74
CA PRO A 16 -6.46 -2.03 2.53
C PRO A 16 -6.38 -0.50 2.54
N LEU A 17 -5.50 0.10 3.36
CA LEU A 17 -5.30 1.54 3.39
C LEU A 17 -4.79 2.08 2.05
N ALA A 18 -3.73 1.48 1.49
CA ALA A 18 -3.17 1.89 0.21
C ALA A 18 -4.18 1.73 -0.95
N LEU A 19 -5.02 0.68 -0.89
CA LEU A 19 -6.08 0.46 -1.86
C LEU A 19 -7.14 1.56 -1.80
N VAL A 20 -7.65 1.86 -0.60
CA VAL A 20 -8.69 2.89 -0.39
C VAL A 20 -8.16 4.27 -0.79
N VAL A 21 -6.94 4.65 -0.38
CA VAL A 21 -6.34 5.94 -0.75
C VAL A 21 -6.19 6.08 -2.27
N SER A 22 -5.73 5.01 -2.95
CA SER A 22 -5.58 5.01 -4.41
C SER A 22 -6.92 5.13 -5.15
N LEU A 23 -7.97 4.50 -4.60
CA LEU A 23 -9.33 4.56 -5.11
C LEU A 23 -9.91 5.96 -4.93
N VAL A 24 -9.85 6.53 -3.72
CA VAL A 24 -10.37 7.86 -3.40
C VAL A 24 -9.70 8.92 -4.28
N TYR A 25 -8.38 8.89 -4.39
CA TYR A 25 -7.64 9.81 -5.25
C TYR A 25 -8.09 9.73 -6.71
N SER A 26 -8.27 8.51 -7.24
CA SER A 26 -8.69 8.31 -8.63
C SER A 26 -10.15 8.70 -8.86
N ALA A 27 -11.02 8.45 -7.88
CA ALA A 27 -12.44 8.81 -7.92
C ALA A 27 -12.66 10.32 -7.89
N SER A 28 -11.81 11.07 -7.17
CA SER A 28 -11.88 12.54 -7.18
C SER A 28 -11.41 13.17 -8.50
N ARG A 29 -10.57 12.46 -9.28
CA ARG A 29 -9.93 13.00 -10.48
C ARG A 29 -10.66 12.63 -11.78
N TYR A 30 -11.30 11.47 -11.82
CA TYR A 30 -11.89 10.90 -13.04
C TYR A 30 -13.39 10.65 -12.86
N GLU A 31 -14.19 11.03 -13.85
CA GLU A 31 -15.64 10.86 -13.84
C GLU A 31 -16.08 9.48 -14.35
N LEU A 32 -15.26 8.84 -15.20
CA LEU A 32 -15.56 7.55 -15.79
C LEU A 32 -15.12 6.40 -14.87
N PRO A 33 -16.03 5.50 -14.44
CA PRO A 33 -15.73 4.43 -13.48
C PRO A 33 -14.66 3.45 -13.99
N SER A 34 -14.67 3.15 -15.28
CA SER A 34 -13.65 2.33 -15.94
C SER A 34 -12.24 2.93 -15.83
N ARG A 35 -12.14 4.26 -15.87
CA ARG A 35 -10.87 5.00 -15.76
C ARG A 35 -10.42 5.13 -14.31
N ILE A 36 -11.36 5.30 -13.38
CA ILE A 36 -11.12 5.33 -11.93
C ILE A 36 -10.42 4.05 -11.48
N ILE A 37 -11.00 2.88 -11.78
CA ILE A 37 -10.48 1.58 -11.34
C ILE A 37 -9.10 1.32 -11.92
N ARG A 38 -8.89 1.61 -13.21
CA ARG A 38 -7.61 1.38 -13.87
C ARG A 38 -6.49 2.22 -13.26
N HIS A 39 -6.75 3.50 -12.99
CA HIS A 39 -5.76 4.37 -12.36
C HIS A 39 -5.54 4.03 -10.88
N ALA A 40 -6.61 3.69 -10.14
CA ALA A 40 -6.51 3.27 -8.75
C ALA A 40 -5.63 2.02 -8.61
N ILE A 41 -5.87 1.00 -9.45
CA ILE A 41 -5.04 -0.22 -9.47
C ILE A 41 -3.61 0.11 -9.87
N SER A 42 -3.40 0.92 -10.91
CA SER A 42 -2.05 1.28 -11.33
C SER A 42 -1.29 2.04 -10.23
N CYS A 43 -1.96 2.89 -9.45
CA CYS A 43 -1.37 3.62 -8.33
C CYS A 43 -1.02 2.65 -7.19
N PHE A 44 -1.99 1.81 -6.80
CA PHE A 44 -1.83 0.79 -5.77
C PHE A 44 -0.65 -0.14 -6.07
N VAL A 45 -0.56 -0.67 -7.30
CA VAL A 45 0.53 -1.56 -7.73
C VAL A 45 1.89 -0.86 -7.63
N ARG A 46 1.98 0.42 -8.03
CA ARG A 46 3.24 1.19 -7.92
C ARG A 46 3.69 1.36 -6.46
N ILE A 47 2.75 1.66 -5.56
CA ILE A 47 3.05 1.80 -4.12
C ILE A 47 3.57 0.48 -3.56
N ILE A 48 2.87 -0.63 -3.81
CA ILE A 48 3.25 -1.96 -3.32
C ILE A 48 4.60 -2.39 -3.90
N LEU A 49 4.81 -2.21 -5.20
CA LEU A 49 6.06 -2.60 -5.86
C LEU A 49 7.24 -1.80 -5.30
N PHE A 50 7.09 -0.48 -5.13
CA PHE A 50 8.14 0.36 -4.56
C PHE A 50 8.50 -0.06 -3.13
N MET A 51 7.49 -0.30 -2.28
CA MET A 51 7.71 -0.78 -0.91
C MET A 51 8.36 -2.18 -0.89
N ALA A 52 7.96 -3.08 -1.78
CA ALA A 52 8.54 -4.41 -1.89
C ALA A 52 10.01 -4.36 -2.33
N VAL A 53 10.35 -3.47 -3.27
CA VAL A 53 11.75 -3.26 -3.70
C VAL A 53 12.61 -2.75 -2.56
N ILE A 54 12.12 -1.76 -1.81
CA ILE A 54 12.84 -1.24 -0.63
C ILE A 54 13.03 -2.36 0.39
N LEU A 55 11.98 -3.13 0.71
CA LEU A 55 12.07 -4.25 1.65
C LEU A 55 13.10 -5.29 1.20
N ALA A 56 13.10 -5.64 -0.09
CA ALA A 56 14.07 -6.58 -0.65
C ALA A 56 15.52 -6.05 -0.56
N LEU A 57 15.73 -4.75 -0.80
CA LEU A 57 17.04 -4.11 -0.65
C LEU A 57 17.50 -4.12 0.81
N LEU A 58 16.62 -3.79 1.76
CA LEU A 58 16.93 -3.83 3.19
C LEU A 58 17.23 -5.26 3.64
N TRP A 59 16.46 -6.24 3.17
CA TRP A 59 16.67 -7.64 3.50
C TRP A 59 18.00 -8.16 2.95
N TRP A 60 18.33 -7.81 1.71
CA TRP A 60 19.61 -8.12 1.10
C TRP A 60 20.78 -7.52 1.87
N LEU A 61 20.66 -6.25 2.28
CA LEU A 61 21.68 -5.58 3.08
C LEU A 61 21.83 -6.24 4.46
N SER A 62 20.72 -6.65 5.07
CA SER A 62 20.71 -7.34 6.37
C SER A 62 21.40 -8.69 6.36
N PHE A 63 21.46 -9.40 5.22
CA PHE A 63 22.22 -10.65 5.11
C PHE A 63 23.73 -10.42 4.94
N ARG A 64 24.12 -9.23 4.49
CA ARG A 64 25.51 -8.85 4.26
C ARG A 64 26.14 -8.09 5.43
N LEU A 65 25.33 -7.59 6.36
CA LEU A 65 25.74 -7.00 7.63
C LEU A 65 25.93 -8.10 8.69
#